data_AF-A0A1V5K9A5-F1
#
_entry.id   AF-A0A1V5K9A5-F1
#
_cell.length_a   1.000
_cell.length_b   1.000
_cell.length_c   1.000
_cell.angle_alpha   90.00
_cell.angle_beta   90.00
_cell.angle_gamma   90.00
#
_symmetry.space_group_name_H-M   'P 1'
#
loop_
_entity.id
_entity.type
_entity.pdbx_description
1 polymer ?
#
loop_
_entity_poly.entity_id
_entity_poly.type
_entity_poly.pdbx_seq_one_letter_code
_entity_poly.pdbx_strand_id
1 'polypeptide(L)' 'MEHIDFLYHGFTDLVKRWQDEGKMRSDIDPSMIMAIFGALLNVEMHKEEIGFQYFPHLLDYLAEFTMDGLTRPVR' A
#
# COMPACT_ATOMS: atom_id res chain seq x y z
N MET A 1 -17.37 10.65 -0.81
CA MET A 1 -16.82 9.99 0.39
C MET A 1 -17.25 8.53 0.42
N GLU A 2 -18.54 8.19 0.27
CA GLU A 2 -19.03 6.79 0.29
C GLU A 2 -18.33 5.79 -0.67
N HIS A 3 -17.97 6.20 -1.89
CA HIS A 3 -17.24 5.31 -2.83
C HIS A 3 -15.83 4.96 -2.35
N ILE A 4 -15.17 5.90 -1.67
CA ILE A 4 -13.83 5.71 -1.12
C ILE A 4 -13.93 4.79 0.10
N ASP A 5 -14.95 4.98 0.95
CA ASP A 5 -15.22 4.11 2.11
C ASP A 5 -15.56 2.67 1.69
N PHE A 6 -16.34 2.49 0.62
CA PHE A 6 -16.63 1.16 0.06
C PHE A 6 -15.38 0.44 -0.46
N LEU A 7 -14.49 1.17 -1.16
CA LEU A 7 -13.21 0.62 -1.59
C LEU A 7 -12.34 0.26 -0.39
N TYR A 8 -12.23 1.14 0.61
CA TYR A 8 -11.47 0.86 1.83
C TYR A 8 -11.96 -0.39 2.56
N HIS A 9 -13.28 -0.56 2.73
CA HIS A 9 -13.84 -1.76 3.35
C HIS A 9 -13.54 -3.03 2.52
N GLY A 10 -13.80 -3.01 1.20
CA GLY A 10 -13.54 -4.15 0.34
C GLY A 10 -12.06 -4.53 0.24
N PHE A 11 -11.16 -3.55 0.20
CA PHE A 11 -9.71 -3.80 0.20
C PHE A 11 -9.21 -4.30 1.56
N THR A 12 -9.77 -3.82 2.66
CA THR A 12 -9.40 -4.30 4.01
C THR A 12 -9.75 -5.79 4.15
N ASP A 13 -10.93 -6.22 3.67
CA ASP A 13 -11.32 -7.63 3.67
C ASP A 13 -10.40 -8.49 2.79
N LEU A 14 -9.96 -7.95 1.65
CA LEU A 14 -9.01 -8.62 0.75
C LEU A 14 -7.63 -8.78 1.41
N VAL A 15 -7.12 -7.72 2.05
CA VAL A 15 -5.85 -7.75 2.78
C VAL A 15 -5.90 -8.78 3.90
N LYS A 16 -6.99 -8.79 4.68
CA LYS A 16 -7.20 -9.78 5.74
C LYS A 16 -7.16 -11.21 5.20
N ARG A 17 -7.84 -11.47 4.08
CA ARG A 17 -7.79 -12.77 3.41
C ARG A 17 -6.37 -13.16 2.97
N TRP A 18 -5.58 -12.22 2.44
CA TRP A 18 -4.19 -12.52 2.06
C TRP A 18 -3.29 -12.81 3.27
N GLN A 19 -3.56 -12.20 4.42
CA GLN A 19 -2.88 -12.54 5.67
C GLN A 19 -3.27 -13.94 6.15
N ASP A 20 -4.55 -14.30 6.11
CA ASP A 20 -5.04 -15.64 6.45
C ASP A 20 -4.46 -16.72 5.51
N GLU A 21 -4.21 -16.38 4.24
CA GLU A 21 -3.55 -17.23 3.24
C GLU A 21 -2.01 -17.24 3.35
N GLY A 22 -1.41 -16.47 4.28
CA GLY A 22 0.04 -16.37 4.46
C GLY A 22 0.79 -15.67 3.33
N LYS A 23 0.09 -14.95 2.46
CA LYS A 23 0.66 -14.21 1.30
C LYS A 23 1.16 -12.82 1.69
N MET A 24 0.73 -12.33 2.84
CA MET A 24 1.06 -11.01 3.35
C MET A 24 1.30 -11.10 4.86
N ARG A 25 2.19 -10.24 5.36
CA ARG A 25 2.53 -10.11 6.77
C ARG A 25 1.27 -9.95 7.63
N SER A 26 1.02 -10.92 8.50
CA SER A 26 -0.11 -10.96 9.42
C SER A 26 0.13 -10.21 10.72
N ASP A 27 1.36 -9.73 10.96
CA ASP A 27 1.73 -8.94 12.14
C ASP A 27 1.39 -7.44 12.01
N ILE A 28 0.98 -6.99 10.81
CA ILE A 28 0.55 -5.61 10.56
C ILE A 28 -0.97 -5.58 10.44
N ASP A 29 -1.63 -4.62 11.09
CA ASP A 29 -3.07 -4.44 10.96
C ASP A 29 -3.49 -4.15 9.50
N PRO A 30 -4.55 -4.79 8.95
CA PRO A 30 -5.04 -4.53 7.60
C PRO A 30 -5.29 -3.06 7.28
N SER A 31 -5.81 -2.27 8.23
CA SER A 31 -6.05 -0.84 8.04
C SER A 31 -4.75 -0.05 7.94
N MET A 32 -3.69 -0.49 8.63
CA MET A 32 -2.35 0.09 8.50
C MET A 32 -1.76 -0.21 7.12
N ILE A 33 -1.95 -1.42 6.59
CA ILE A 33 -1.55 -1.77 5.22
C ILE A 33 -2.27 -0.88 4.19
N MET A 34 -3.55 -0.62 4.39
CA MET A 34 -4.30 0.32 3.55
C MET A 34 -3.77 1.76 3.64
N ALA A 35 -3.40 2.21 4.85
CA ALA A 35 -2.77 3.52 5.03
C ALA A 35 -1.43 3.63 4.29
N ILE A 36 -0.63 2.55 4.25
CA ILE A 36 0.62 2.49 3.49
C ILE A 36 0.34 2.66 1.98
N PHE A 37 -0.65 1.96 1.43
CA PHE A 37 -1.03 2.16 0.02
C PHE A 37 -1.55 3.57 -0.25
N GLY A 38 -2.32 4.14 0.68
CA GLY A 38 -2.76 5.54 0.61
C GLY A 38 -1.58 6.52 0.59
N ALA A 39 -0.51 6.24 1.35
CA ALA A 39 0.69 7.06 1.34
C ALA A 39 1.40 7.06 -0.02
N LEU A 40 1.45 5.91 -0.72
CA LEU A 40 2.00 5.85 -2.10
C LEU A 40 1.23 6.75 -3.07
N LEU A 41 -0.11 6.75 -2.98
CA LEU A 41 -0.93 7.65 -3.79
C LEU A 41 -0.68 9.12 -3.44
N ASN A 42 -0.49 9.41 -2.15
CA ASN A 42 -0.18 10.76 -1.70
C ASN A 42 1.16 11.27 -2.24
N VAL A 43 2.17 10.40 -2.36
CA VAL A 43 3.45 10.71 -3.00
C VAL A 43 3.26 11.11 -4.47
N GLU A 44 2.46 10.36 -5.23
CA GLU A 44 2.16 10.72 -6.63
C GLU A 44 1.42 12.06 -6.74
N MET A 45 0.46 12.33 -5.83
CA MET A 45 -0.29 13.58 -5.82
C MET A 45 0.58 14.81 -5.51
N HIS A 46 1.66 14.65 -4.74
CA HIS A 46 2.56 15.73 -4.34
C HIS A 46 3.93 15.66 -5.06
N LYS A 47 3.97 15.06 -6.25
CA LYS A 47 5.23 14.86 -7.01
C LYS A 47 5.96 16.15 -7.38
N GLU A 48 5.26 17.27 -7.42
CA GLU A 48 5.85 18.61 -7.60
C GLU A 48 6.77 19.02 -6.45
N GLU A 49 6.46 18.61 -5.21
CA GLU A 49 7.29 18.88 -4.04
C GLU A 49 8.56 18.01 -4.01
N ILE A 50 8.50 16.85 -4.67
CA ILE A 50 9.59 15.86 -4.72
C ILE A 50 10.50 16.13 -5.94
N GLY A 51 9.89 16.53 -7.06
CA GLY A 51 10.57 16.75 -8.34
C GLY A 51 10.06 15.79 -9.42
N PHE A 52 9.43 16.34 -10.46
CA PHE A 52 8.87 15.59 -11.58
C PHE A 52 9.87 14.67 -12.29
N GLN A 53 11.17 15.01 -12.28
CA GLN A 53 12.22 14.22 -12.93
C GLN A 53 12.40 12.80 -12.35
N TYR A 54 11.95 12.57 -11.11
CA TYR A 54 12.05 11.26 -10.47
C TYR A 54 10.89 10.34 -10.82
N PHE A 55 9.81 10.87 -11.39
CA PHE A 55 8.61 10.12 -11.71
C PHE A 55 8.65 9.61 -13.16
N PRO A 56 8.09 8.42 -13.46
CA PRO A 56 7.34 7.54 -12.53
C PRO A 56 8.22 6.62 -11.66
N HIS A 57 9.51 6.49 -11.97
CA HIS A 57 10.40 5.49 -11.38
C HIS A 57 10.44 5.50 -9.84
N LEU A 58 10.37 6.67 -9.21
CA LEU A 58 10.30 6.77 -7.74
C LEU A 58 9.09 6.04 -7.18
N LEU A 59 7.93 6.19 -7.80
CA LEU A 59 6.71 5.50 -7.37
C LEU A 59 6.84 3.98 -7.61
N ASP A 60 7.43 3.58 -8.74
CA ASP A 60 7.68 2.15 -9.04
C ASP A 60 8.56 1.51 -7.96
N TYR A 61 9.67 2.14 -7.58
CA TYR A 61 10.53 1.66 -6.50
C TYR A 61 9.83 1.60 -5.15
N LEU A 62 9.05 2.63 -4.79
CA LEU A 62 8.30 2.63 -3.53
C LEU A 62 7.24 1.54 -3.49
N ALA A 63 6.56 1.29 -4.61
CA ALA A 63 5.60 0.20 -4.75
C ALA A 63 6.29 -1.16 -4.61
N GLU A 64 7.43 -1.36 -5.27
CA GLU A 64 8.24 -2.58 -5.16
C GLU A 64 8.67 -2.82 -3.70
N PHE A 65 9.28 -1.82 -3.05
CA PHE A 65 9.73 -1.95 -1.66
C PHE A 65 8.58 -2.23 -0.70
N THR A 66 7.43 -1.62 -0.93
CA THR A 66 6.22 -1.85 -0.15
C THR A 66 5.74 -3.29 -0.33
N MET A 67 5.61 -3.76 -1.57
CA MET A 67 5.16 -5.13 -1.85
C MET A 67 6.14 -6.17 -1.31
N ASP A 68 7.43 -5.96 -1.50
CA ASP A 68 8.48 -6.82 -0.94
C ASP A 68 8.42 -6.84 0.58
N GLY A 69 8.29 -5.68 1.22
CA GLY A 69 8.22 -5.58 2.67
C GLY A 69 6.97 -6.25 3.27
N LEU A 70 5.85 -6.22 2.55
CA LEU A 70 4.56 -6.78 2.97
C LEU A 70 4.41 -8.27 2.66
N THR A 71 5.07 -8.79 1.63
CA THR A 71 4.94 -10.20 1.19
C THR A 71 6.06 -11.11 1.71
N ARG A 72 7.15 -10.53 2.24
CA ARG A 72 8.21 -11.31 2.88
C ARG A 72 7.74 -11.93 4.20
N PRO A 73 8.13 -13.18 4.51
CA PRO A 73 7.88 -13.78 5.82
C PRO A 73 8.52 -12.95 6.94
N VAL A 74 7.83 -12.85 8.07
CA VAL A 74 8.40 -12.29 9.31
C VAL A 74 9.57 -13.17 9.73
N ARG A 75 10.76 -12.57 9.90
CA ARG A 75 11.96 -13.27 10.39
C ARG A 75 11.92 -13.45 11.90
#